data_AF-A0A4Q9GIS8-F1
#
_entry.id   AF-A0A4Q9GIS8-F1
#
_cell.length_a   1.000
_cell.length_b   1.000
_cell.length_c   1.000
_cell.angle_alpha   90.00
_cell.angle_beta   90.00
_cell.angle_gamma   90.00
#
_symmetry.space_group_name_H-M   'P 1'
#
loop_
_entity.id
_entity.type
_entity.pdbx_description
1 polymer ?
#
loop_
_entity_poly.entity_id
_entity_poly.type
_entity_poly.pdbx_seq_one_letter_code
_entity_poly.pdbx_strand_id
1 'polypeptide(L)'
;MIGPVSGLPVPRYVSLKAGKVYVRAGPTKDHPVLYIYRRASEPVEVTAEYDNWRRIRDSEGSEGWVWHSLLSGRRTALVAPWSKESALPIHVRAGAGERMSARLEPKVLVEVRKCDGNWCRVEGDGFDGFIEQERLWGVYPGERFE
;
A
#
# COMPACT_ATOMS: atom_id res chain seq x y z
N MET A 1 12.94 0.59 -12.41
CA MET A 1 14.32 1.13 -12.24
C MET A 1 14.78 0.76 -10.82
N ILE A 2 16.07 0.53 -10.56
CA ILE A 2 16.56 0.31 -9.20
C ILE A 2 16.84 1.68 -8.54
N GLY A 3 16.41 1.86 -7.30
CA GLY A 3 16.63 3.07 -6.53
C GLY A 3 18.11 3.28 -6.20
N PRO A 4 18.64 4.51 -6.34
CA PRO A 4 20.06 4.78 -6.23
C PRO A 4 20.61 4.63 -4.79
N VAL A 5 19.74 4.59 -3.79
CA VAL A 5 20.15 4.51 -2.38
C VAL A 5 19.89 3.13 -1.79
N SER A 6 18.67 2.60 -1.95
CA SER A 6 18.29 1.35 -1.29
C SER A 6 18.63 0.08 -2.08
N GLY A 7 18.91 0.19 -3.37
CA GLY A 7 19.02 -0.97 -4.26
C GLY A 7 17.68 -1.68 -4.51
N LEU A 8 16.56 -1.13 -4.06
CA LEU A 8 15.22 -1.67 -4.28
C LEU A 8 14.55 -1.02 -5.50
N PRO A 9 13.56 -1.69 -6.14
CA PRO A 9 12.82 -1.11 -7.24
C PRO A 9 12.18 0.25 -6.88
N VAL A 10 12.21 1.17 -7.84
CA VAL A 10 11.46 2.42 -7.82
C VAL A 10 10.70 2.52 -9.16
N PRO A 11 9.37 2.73 -9.13
CA PRO A 11 8.55 2.87 -7.92
C PRO A 11 8.28 1.52 -7.22
N ARG A 12 7.85 1.56 -5.95
CA ARG A 12 7.43 0.37 -5.18
C ARG A 12 6.45 0.73 -4.06
N TYR A 13 5.59 -0.21 -3.70
CA TYR A 13 4.72 -0.05 -2.53
C TYR A 13 5.41 -0.48 -1.24
N VAL A 14 5.16 0.31 -0.20
CA VAL A 14 5.55 0.07 1.20
C VAL A 14 4.40 0.54 2.10
N SER A 15 4.56 0.39 3.41
CA SER A 15 3.58 0.89 4.38
C SER A 15 4.20 1.84 5.38
N LEU A 16 3.39 2.71 5.98
CA LEU A 16 3.81 3.55 7.09
C LEU A 16 4.03 2.70 8.34
N LYS A 17 5.23 2.76 8.93
CA LYS A 17 5.57 1.99 10.13
C LYS A 17 5.00 2.62 11.40
N ALA A 18 5.08 3.94 11.51
CA ALA A 18 4.71 4.67 12.72
C ALA A 18 3.26 5.17 12.63
N GLY A 19 2.57 5.23 13.77
CA GLY A 19 1.27 5.89 13.88
C GLY A 19 1.33 7.41 13.70
N LYS A 20 2.53 8.00 13.57
CA LYS A 20 2.72 9.41 13.26
C LYS A 20 3.87 9.60 12.29
N VAL A 21 3.57 10.04 11.07
CA VAL A 21 4.57 10.27 10.01
C VAL A 21 4.42 11.68 9.47
N TYR A 22 5.49 12.46 9.56
CA TYR A 22 5.54 13.83 9.06
C TYR A 22 5.95 13.83 7.60
N VAL A 23 5.06 14.29 6.72
CA VAL A 23 5.35 14.41 5.30
C VAL A 23 5.82 15.83 5.02
N ARG A 24 6.95 15.97 4.32
CA ARG A 24 7.61 17.26 4.06
C ARG A 24 7.62 17.62 2.59
N ALA A 25 7.73 18.91 2.31
CA ALA A 25 7.80 19.44 0.95
C ALA A 25 9.09 19.04 0.20
N GLY A 26 10.16 18.71 0.91
CA GLY A 26 11.45 18.34 0.32
C GLY A 26 12.25 17.38 1.20
N PRO A 27 13.35 16.80 0.66
CA PRO A 27 14.13 15.75 1.30
C PRO A 27 15.14 16.29 2.32
N THR A 28 14.72 17.24 3.18
CA THR A 28 15.52 17.76 4.30
C THR A 28 14.62 18.02 5.50
N LYS A 29 15.21 18.14 6.70
CA LYS A 29 14.48 18.44 7.93
C LYS A 29 13.98 19.90 7.99
N ASP A 30 14.56 20.78 7.19
CA ASP A 30 14.25 22.21 7.19
C ASP A 30 13.05 22.54 6.29
N HIS A 31 12.71 21.66 5.36
CA HIS A 31 11.49 21.82 4.56
C HIS A 31 10.23 21.72 5.43
N PRO A 32 9.21 22.53 5.15
CA PRO A 32 7.97 22.54 5.92
C PRO A 32 7.26 21.19 5.85
N VAL A 33 6.56 20.87 6.94
CA VAL A 33 5.64 19.73 7.00
C VAL A 33 4.38 20.11 6.22
N LEU A 34 4.02 19.32 5.22
CA LEU A 34 2.80 19.50 4.44
C LEU A 34 1.59 18.97 5.23
N TYR A 35 1.72 17.77 5.79
CA TYR A 35 0.69 17.09 6.58
C TYR A 35 1.30 15.96 7.41
N ILE A 36 0.49 15.37 8.29
CA ILE A 36 0.90 14.32 9.22
C ILE A 36 -0.07 13.15 9.11
N TYR A 37 0.42 11.97 8.72
CA TYR A 37 -0.36 10.74 8.89
C TYR A 37 -0.47 10.39 10.37
N ARG A 38 -1.66 9.95 10.79
CA ARG A 38 -1.96 9.56 12.18
C ARG A 38 -2.27 8.07 12.35
N ARG A 39 -2.08 7.28 11.29
CA ARG A 39 -2.38 5.84 11.26
C ARG A 39 -1.15 5.09 10.75
N ALA A 40 -0.84 3.97 11.40
CA ALA A 40 0.16 3.04 10.90
C ALA A 40 -0.42 2.16 9.79
N SER A 41 0.46 1.45 9.08
CA SER A 41 0.14 0.50 8.01
C SER A 41 -0.49 1.09 6.75
N GLU A 42 -0.68 2.41 6.66
CA GLU A 42 -1.18 3.06 5.44
C GLU A 42 -0.26 2.75 4.25
N PRO A 43 -0.80 2.23 3.12
CA PRO A 43 0.01 1.90 1.95
C PRO A 43 0.39 3.17 1.18
N VAL A 44 1.67 3.26 0.80
CA VAL A 44 2.20 4.37 0.01
C VAL A 44 3.15 3.86 -1.08
N GLU A 45 3.17 4.54 -2.21
CA GLU A 45 4.09 4.28 -3.31
C GLU A 45 5.36 5.13 -3.13
N VAL A 46 6.53 4.51 -2.99
CA VAL A 46 7.80 5.21 -3.09
C VAL A 46 8.07 5.51 -4.56
N THR A 47 8.12 6.78 -4.92
CA THR A 47 8.32 7.25 -6.30
C THR A 47 9.73 7.78 -6.57
N ALA A 48 10.47 8.16 -5.52
CA ALA A 48 11.87 8.59 -5.63
C ALA A 48 12.64 8.39 -4.31
N GLU A 49 13.97 8.41 -4.40
CA GLU A 49 14.88 8.32 -3.25
C GLU A 49 15.90 9.45 -3.30
N TYR A 50 16.21 10.03 -2.13
CA TYR A 50 17.29 10.99 -1.97
C TYR A 50 17.90 10.81 -0.58
N ASP A 51 19.15 10.39 -0.49
CA ASP A 51 19.80 10.04 0.78
C ASP A 51 18.85 9.18 1.66
N ASN A 52 18.52 9.61 2.87
CA ASN A 52 17.64 8.91 3.79
C ASN A 52 16.14 9.23 3.61
N TRP A 53 15.79 9.98 2.57
CA TRP A 53 14.43 10.39 2.27
C TRP A 53 13.81 9.59 1.14
N ARG A 54 12.51 9.35 1.26
CA ARG A 54 11.70 8.70 0.23
C ARG A 54 10.58 9.65 -0.15
N ARG A 55 10.46 9.93 -1.44
CA ARG A 55 9.28 10.60 -1.98
C ARG A 55 8.19 9.54 -2.05
N ILE A 56 7.07 9.82 -1.41
CA ILE A 56 5.92 8.93 -1.36
C ILE A 56 4.73 9.55 -2.09
N ARG A 57 3.83 8.69 -2.57
CA ARG A 57 2.50 9.02 -3.07
C ARG A 57 1.46 8.15 -2.38
N ASP A 58 0.34 8.73 -1.95
CA ASP A 58 -0.77 7.98 -1.36
C ASP A 58 -1.89 7.66 -2.36
N SER A 59 -2.96 7.01 -1.88
CA SER A 59 -4.11 6.62 -2.70
C SER A 59 -4.91 7.80 -3.27
N GLU A 60 -4.75 9.00 -2.69
CA GLU A 60 -5.41 10.22 -3.15
C GLU A 60 -4.51 11.01 -4.12
N GLY A 61 -3.30 10.53 -4.38
CA GLY A 61 -2.31 11.17 -5.25
C GLY A 61 -1.49 12.26 -4.56
N SER A 62 -1.62 12.43 -3.25
CA SER A 62 -0.81 13.40 -2.50
C SER A 62 0.63 12.93 -2.42
N GLU A 63 1.57 13.85 -2.64
CA GLU A 63 3.00 13.54 -2.63
C GLU A 63 3.78 14.32 -1.58
N GLY A 64 4.91 13.76 -1.16
CA GLY A 64 5.87 14.44 -0.31
C GLY A 64 7.00 13.53 0.14
N TRP A 65 7.86 14.03 1.03
CA TRP A 65 9.06 13.35 1.48
C TRP A 65 8.95 12.88 2.92
N VAL A 66 9.35 11.64 3.17
CA VAL A 66 9.41 11.04 4.50
C VAL A 66 10.77 10.42 4.77
N TRP A 67 11.15 10.36 6.05
CA TRP A 67 12.37 9.68 6.47
C TRP A 67 12.20 8.16 6.38
N HIS A 68 13.15 7.46 5.77
CA HIS A 68 13.03 6.04 5.43
C HIS A 68 12.69 5.14 6.63
N SER A 69 13.16 5.45 7.84
CA SER A 69 12.90 4.62 9.04
C SER A 69 11.45 4.66 9.52
N LEU A 70 10.64 5.59 8.97
CA LEU A 70 9.20 5.68 9.21
C LEU A 70 8.39 4.79 8.25
N LEU A 71 9.06 4.10 7.32
CA LEU A 71 8.47 3.16 6.38
C LEU A 71 8.78 1.72 6.79
N SER A 72 7.92 0.81 6.33
CA SER A 72 8.03 -0.63 6.53
C SER A 72 7.87 -1.34 5.19
N GLY A 73 8.67 -2.39 4.96
CA GLY A 73 8.49 -3.29 3.82
C GLY A 73 7.23 -4.16 3.90
N ARG A 74 6.50 -4.14 5.03
CA ARG A 74 5.23 -4.86 5.19
C ARG A 74 4.25 -4.41 4.10
N ARG A 75 3.73 -5.37 3.33
CA ARG A 75 2.77 -5.11 2.25
C ARG A 75 1.37 -4.96 2.82
N THR A 76 0.81 -3.78 2.62
CA THR A 76 -0.58 -3.47 2.93
C THR A 76 -1.23 -2.88 1.68
N ALA A 77 -2.56 -2.86 1.67
CA ALA A 77 -3.31 -2.26 0.60
C ALA A 77 -4.64 -1.66 1.09
N LEU A 78 -5.19 -0.73 0.32
CA LEU A 78 -6.59 -0.31 0.44
C LEU A 78 -7.43 -1.04 -0.60
N VAL A 79 -8.57 -1.56 -0.17
CA VAL A 79 -9.54 -2.18 -1.07
C VAL A 79 -10.22 -1.10 -1.91
N ALA A 80 -9.98 -1.13 -3.22
CA ALA A 80 -10.60 -0.30 -4.26
C ALA A 80 -11.00 1.11 -3.80
N PRO A 81 -10.06 1.96 -3.32
CA PRO A 81 -10.38 3.26 -2.73
C PRO A 81 -11.08 4.24 -3.68
N TRP A 82 -11.03 3.97 -4.98
CA TRP A 82 -11.74 4.69 -6.05
C TRP A 82 -13.16 4.17 -6.33
N SER A 83 -13.53 2.99 -5.82
CA SER A 83 -14.82 2.34 -6.11
C SER A 83 -15.97 3.03 -5.39
N LYS A 84 -17.13 3.05 -6.05
CA LYS A 84 -18.42 3.49 -5.50
C LYS A 84 -19.31 2.32 -5.07
N GLU A 85 -18.83 1.08 -5.22
CA GLU A 85 -19.52 -0.11 -4.76
C GLU A 85 -19.63 -0.09 -3.23
N SER A 86 -20.69 -0.68 -2.67
CA SER A 86 -20.86 -0.74 -1.21
C SER A 86 -19.91 -1.74 -0.56
N ALA A 87 -19.63 -2.86 -1.23
CA ALA A 87 -18.64 -3.83 -0.79
C ALA A 87 -18.18 -4.74 -1.94
N LEU A 88 -16.93 -5.19 -1.87
CA LEU A 88 -16.29 -6.09 -2.82
C LEU A 88 -16.15 -7.49 -2.18
N PRO A 89 -16.41 -8.57 -2.94
CA PRO A 89 -16.24 -9.92 -2.43
C PRO A 89 -14.76 -10.27 -2.30
N ILE A 90 -14.44 -11.03 -1.26
CA ILE A 90 -13.21 -11.81 -1.20
C ILE A 90 -13.58 -13.30 -1.18
N HIS A 91 -12.73 -14.14 -1.72
CA HIS A 91 -12.99 -15.56 -1.95
C HIS A 91 -12.09 -16.44 -1.09
N VAL A 92 -12.50 -17.68 -0.83
CA VAL A 92 -11.67 -18.62 -0.04
C VAL A 92 -10.42 -19.10 -0.79
N ARG A 93 -10.42 -18.96 -2.12
CA ARG A 93 -9.31 -19.29 -3.03
C ARG A 93 -9.28 -18.26 -4.16
N ALA A 94 -8.17 -18.20 -4.88
CA ALA A 94 -8.05 -17.39 -6.08
C ALA A 94 -9.01 -17.89 -7.17
N GLY A 95 -9.96 -17.05 -7.58
CA GLY A 95 -10.90 -17.34 -8.67
C GLY A 95 -12.27 -16.69 -8.48
N ALA A 96 -12.80 -16.06 -9.53
CA ALA A 96 -14.08 -15.33 -9.46
C ALA A 96 -15.30 -16.24 -9.20
N GLY A 97 -15.19 -17.53 -9.55
CA GLY A 97 -16.21 -18.54 -9.27
C GLY A 97 -16.06 -19.25 -7.92
N GLU A 98 -15.02 -18.93 -7.14
CA GLU A 98 -14.78 -19.56 -5.85
C GLU A 98 -15.77 -19.05 -4.79
N ARG A 99 -15.98 -19.87 -3.75
CA ARG A 99 -16.89 -19.51 -2.66
C ARG A 99 -16.44 -18.21 -1.99
N MET A 100 -17.39 -17.30 -1.80
CA MET A 100 -17.17 -16.06 -1.05
C MET A 100 -16.79 -16.36 0.40
N SER A 101 -15.73 -15.72 0.88
CA SER A 101 -15.28 -15.74 2.28
C SER A 101 -15.93 -14.61 3.06
N ALA A 102 -15.84 -13.38 2.55
CA ALA A 102 -16.41 -12.18 3.16
C ALA A 102 -16.68 -11.09 2.11
N ARG A 103 -17.23 -9.95 2.54
CA ARG A 103 -17.32 -8.72 1.75
C ARG A 103 -16.58 -7.60 2.48
N LEU A 104 -15.77 -6.84 1.75
CA LEU A 104 -15.00 -5.72 2.28
C LEU A 104 -15.48 -4.42 1.65
N GLU A 105 -15.70 -3.40 2.46
CA GLU A 105 -16.02 -2.06 1.96
C GLU A 105 -14.80 -1.42 1.26
N PRO A 106 -15.01 -0.46 0.34
CA PRO A 106 -13.92 0.36 -0.16
C PRO A 106 -13.14 1.04 0.99
N LYS A 107 -11.83 1.24 0.76
CA LYS A 107 -10.89 1.85 1.72
C LYS A 107 -10.62 1.01 2.98
N VAL A 108 -11.12 -0.22 3.06
CA VAL A 108 -10.66 -1.17 4.08
C VAL A 108 -9.16 -1.40 3.89
N LEU A 109 -8.41 -1.23 4.98
CA LEU A 109 -6.99 -1.51 5.04
C LEU A 109 -6.78 -3.01 5.26
N VAL A 110 -5.99 -3.62 4.38
CA VAL A 110 -5.67 -5.06 4.43
C VAL A 110 -4.17 -5.28 4.46
N GLU A 111 -3.75 -6.40 5.04
CA GLU A 111 -2.41 -6.94 4.81
C GLU A 111 -2.43 -7.82 3.57
N VAL A 112 -1.44 -7.66 2.71
CA VAL A 112 -1.30 -8.47 1.51
C VAL A 112 -0.22 -9.50 1.77
N ARG A 113 -0.63 -10.77 1.91
CA ARG A 113 0.29 -11.86 2.23
C ARG A 113 1.06 -12.32 1.02
N LYS A 114 0.37 -12.52 -0.10
CA LYS A 114 0.97 -12.96 -1.35
C LYS A 114 0.14 -12.51 -2.53
N CYS A 115 0.78 -12.39 -3.68
CA CYS A 115 0.11 -12.18 -4.96
C CYS A 115 0.71 -13.09 -6.03
N ASP A 116 -0.14 -13.65 -6.90
CA ASP A 116 0.27 -14.53 -8.01
C ASP A 116 0.30 -13.81 -9.38
N GLY A 117 0.09 -12.49 -9.37
CA GLY A 117 0.02 -11.63 -10.55
C GLY A 117 -1.40 -11.42 -11.08
N ASN A 118 -2.40 -12.07 -10.51
CA ASN A 118 -3.82 -11.83 -10.79
C ASN A 118 -4.64 -11.71 -9.50
N TRP A 119 -4.33 -12.53 -8.50
CA TRP A 119 -5.01 -12.60 -7.22
C TRP A 119 -4.03 -12.34 -6.09
N CYS A 120 -4.52 -11.71 -5.03
CA CYS A 120 -3.79 -11.48 -3.81
C CYS A 120 -4.52 -12.10 -2.63
N ARG A 121 -3.80 -12.85 -1.78
CA ARG A 121 -4.33 -13.24 -0.47
C ARG A 121 -4.23 -12.04 0.47
N VAL A 122 -5.36 -11.63 0.99
CA VAL A 122 -5.51 -10.50 1.89
C VAL A 122 -6.11 -10.97 3.21
N GLU A 123 -5.67 -10.35 4.30
CA GLU A 123 -6.21 -10.61 5.63
C GLU A 123 -6.33 -9.33 6.44
N GLY A 124 -7.16 -9.41 7.46
CA GLY A 124 -7.38 -8.37 8.45
C GLY A 124 -8.18 -8.92 9.62
N ASP A 125 -8.67 -8.01 10.46
CA ASP A 125 -9.44 -8.42 11.63
C ASP A 125 -10.78 -9.06 11.20
N GLY A 126 -10.96 -10.34 11.52
CA GLY A 126 -12.19 -11.08 11.21
C GLY A 126 -12.32 -11.60 9.78
N PHE A 127 -11.31 -11.47 8.91
CA PHE A 127 -11.36 -12.03 7.55
C PHE A 127 -10.00 -12.48 6.98
N ASP A 128 -10.08 -13.47 6.11
CA ASP A 128 -8.98 -14.01 5.30
C ASP A 128 -9.57 -14.48 3.97
N GLY A 129 -8.95 -14.10 2.86
CA GLY A 129 -9.38 -14.52 1.54
C GLY A 129 -8.54 -13.97 0.41
N PHE A 130 -9.05 -14.15 -0.80
CA PHE A 130 -8.40 -13.77 -2.04
C PHE A 130 -9.25 -12.72 -2.74
N ILE A 131 -8.59 -11.69 -3.24
CA ILE A 131 -9.20 -10.62 -4.03
C ILE A 131 -8.38 -10.41 -5.31
N GLU A 132 -9.04 -9.97 -6.36
CA GLU A 132 -8.39 -9.58 -7.60
C GLU A 132 -7.40 -8.45 -7.33
N GLN A 133 -6.19 -8.57 -7.86
CA GLN A 133 -5.10 -7.63 -7.64
C GLN A 133 -5.44 -6.22 -8.09
N GLU A 134 -6.20 -6.09 -9.19
CA GLU A 134 -6.67 -4.81 -9.71
C GLU A 134 -7.61 -4.07 -8.76
N ARG A 135 -8.18 -4.74 -7.75
CA ARG A 135 -9.03 -4.13 -6.72
C ARG A 135 -8.23 -3.59 -5.54
N LEU A 136 -6.90 -3.53 -5.61
CA LEU A 136 -6.05 -3.10 -4.50
C LEU A 136 -5.21 -1.88 -4.88
N TRP A 137 -5.16 -0.90 -3.98
CA TRP A 137 -4.11 0.12 -3.97
C TRP A 137 -3.03 -0.29 -2.97
N GLY A 138 -1.79 -0.47 -3.41
CA GLY A 138 -0.72 -1.09 -2.59
C GLY A 138 -0.04 -2.29 -3.25
N VAL A 139 -0.50 -2.65 -4.46
CA VAL A 139 0.03 -3.73 -5.29
C VAL A 139 -0.04 -3.29 -6.76
N TYR A 140 0.96 -3.62 -7.57
CA TYR A 140 0.90 -3.34 -9.02
C TYR A 140 0.20 -4.47 -9.79
N PRO A 141 -0.42 -4.18 -10.94
CA PRO A 141 -0.86 -5.22 -11.88
C PRO A 141 0.30 -6.15 -12.27
N GLY A 142 0.06 -7.46 -12.20
CA GLY A 142 1.06 -8.50 -12.51
C GLY A 142 2.12 -8.72 -11.41
N GLU A 143 2.05 -8.00 -10.28
CA GLU A 143 3.03 -8.14 -9.21
C GLU A 143 2.95 -9.53 -8.56
N ARG A 144 4.10 -10.18 -8.37
CA ARG A 144 4.23 -11.51 -7.77
C ARG A 144 5.14 -11.47 -6.56
N PHE A 145 4.66 -11.97 -5.42
CA PHE A 145 5.44 -12.15 -4.20
C PHE A 145 4.75 -13.13 -3.24
N GLU A 146 5.52 -13.69 -2.31
CA GLU A 146 5.10 -14.65 -1.28
C GLU A 146 5.19 -14.08 0.14
#